data_AF-H5XZD6-F1
#
_entry.id   AF-H5XZD6-F1
#
_cell.length_a   1.000
_cell.length_b   1.000
_cell.length_c   1.000
_cell.angle_alpha   90.00
_cell.angle_beta   90.00
_cell.angle_gamma   90.00
#
_symmetry.space_group_name_H-M   'P 1'
#
loop_
_entity.id
_entity.type
_entity.pdbx_description
1 polymer ?
#
loop_
_entity_poly.entity_id
_entity_poly.type
_entity_poly.pdbx_seq_one_letter_code
_entity_poly.pdbx_strand_id
1 'polypeptide(L)'
;MRKKWPRLFYISLAIGLACLLGLAVQIFSAKTSVPTPPIKVLQIQVLTVPSYNLSEMSNDSTFDLSGAPDTTQVTGFSITVDESCDLKLNMTDKTIPLSGGQPTWVNLDDLIPGTQGGDGISLRTFRRFYSKSVEIQGKFLKDGSVFGSLSTTIKL
;
A
#
# COMPACT_ATOMS: atom_id res chain seq x y z
N MET A 1 48.43 -28.63 57.13
CA MET A 1 47.53 -29.02 56.03
C MET A 1 46.43 -27.96 55.87
N ARG A 2 46.47 -27.12 54.82
CA ARG A 2 45.43 -26.09 54.55
C ARG A 2 44.72 -26.41 53.24
N LYS A 3 43.45 -26.82 53.32
CA LYS A 3 42.57 -27.16 52.19
C LYS A 3 42.13 -25.88 51.44
N LYS A 4 42.81 -25.54 50.35
CA LYS A 4 42.37 -24.52 49.36
C LYS A 4 41.65 -25.22 48.19
N TRP A 5 40.42 -25.68 48.38
CA TRP A 5 39.63 -26.33 47.31
C TRP A 5 38.21 -25.80 47.02
N PRO A 6 37.58 -24.89 47.79
CA PRO A 6 36.19 -24.51 47.47
C PRO A 6 36.09 -23.51 46.31
N ARG A 7 37.10 -22.67 46.06
CA ARG A 7 36.98 -21.55 45.10
C ARG A 7 36.87 -21.97 43.62
N LEU A 8 37.47 -23.11 43.24
CA LEU A 8 37.44 -23.57 41.84
C LEU A 8 36.08 -24.15 41.44
N PHE A 9 35.36 -24.78 42.37
CA PHE A 9 34.04 -25.34 42.11
C PHE A 9 32.98 -24.27 41.84
N TYR A 10 32.99 -23.17 42.60
CA TYR A 10 32.02 -22.08 42.41
C TYR A 10 32.21 -21.33 41.09
N ILE A 11 33.44 -21.20 40.61
CA ILE A 11 33.74 -20.54 39.32
C ILE A 11 33.23 -21.40 38.15
N SER A 12 33.44 -22.71 38.20
CA SER A 12 32.94 -23.63 37.18
C SER A 12 31.40 -23.66 37.10
N LEU A 13 30.72 -23.60 38.24
CA LEU A 13 29.26 -23.58 38.31
C LEU A 13 28.68 -22.28 37.73
N ALA A 14 29.31 -21.14 38.02
CA ALA A 14 28.87 -19.83 37.54
C ALA A 14 28.99 -19.69 36.01
N ILE A 15 30.07 -20.22 35.42
CA ILE A 15 30.28 -20.21 33.95
C ILE A 15 29.25 -21.11 33.26
N GLY A 16 28.95 -22.29 33.83
CA GLY A 16 27.93 -23.19 33.29
C GLY A 16 26.53 -22.57 33.27
N LEU A 17 26.15 -21.85 34.35
CA LEU A 17 24.87 -21.16 34.44
C LEU A 17 24.76 -19.99 33.43
N ALA A 18 25.85 -19.24 33.24
CA ALA A 18 25.89 -18.14 32.28
C ALA A 18 25.76 -18.63 30.82
N CYS A 19 26.39 -19.76 30.46
CA CYS A 19 26.25 -20.35 29.14
C CYS A 19 24.82 -20.86 28.87
N LEU A 20 24.17 -21.49 29.84
CA LEU A 20 22.78 -21.96 29.69
C LEU A 20 21.79 -20.81 29.53
N LEU A 21 21.98 -19.71 30.26
CA LEU A 21 21.14 -18.52 30.12
C LEU A 21 21.40 -17.81 28.78
N GLY A 22 22.65 -17.72 28.32
CA GLY A 22 22.99 -17.16 27.02
C GLY A 22 22.39 -17.93 25.84
N LEU A 23 22.38 -19.28 25.92
CA LEU A 23 21.75 -20.12 24.89
C LEU A 23 20.22 -20.05 24.92
N ALA A 24 19.61 -19.93 26.10
CA ALA A 24 18.15 -19.80 26.21
C ALA A 24 17.61 -18.53 25.55
N VAL A 25 18.33 -17.40 25.64
CA VAL A 25 17.93 -16.14 24.99
C VAL A 25 17.94 -16.25 23.46
N GLN A 26 18.83 -17.04 22.87
CA GLN A 26 18.89 -17.20 21.41
C GLN A 26 17.78 -18.11 20.85
N ILE A 27 17.31 -19.10 21.61
CA ILE A 27 16.27 -20.03 21.14
C ILE A 27 14.88 -19.34 21.11
N PHE A 28 14.61 -18.41 22.02
CA PHE A 28 13.34 -17.67 22.05
C PHE A 28 13.29 -16.42 21.14
N SER A 29 14.42 -16.06 20.51
CA SER A 29 14.50 -14.91 19.58
C SER A 29 14.45 -15.28 18.10
N ALA A 30 14.04 -16.51 17.77
CA ALA A 30 13.58 -16.79 16.42
C ALA A 30 12.21 -16.10 16.25
N LYS A 31 12.21 -14.84 15.80
CA LYS A 31 11.02 -14.20 15.24
C LYS A 31 10.52 -15.11 14.13
N THR A 32 9.50 -15.91 14.41
CA THR A 32 8.77 -16.66 13.39
C THR A 32 8.17 -15.61 12.46
N SER A 33 8.81 -15.38 11.31
CA SER A 33 8.30 -14.49 10.28
C SER A 33 7.12 -15.18 9.62
N VAL A 34 5.94 -15.05 10.21
CA VAL A 34 4.71 -15.40 9.52
C VAL A 34 4.66 -14.54 8.26
N PRO A 35 4.59 -15.14 7.05
CA PRO A 35 4.46 -14.36 5.83
C PRO A 35 3.21 -13.50 5.96
N THR A 36 3.37 -12.19 6.02
CA THR A 36 2.23 -11.28 5.98
C THR A 36 1.66 -11.32 4.57
N PRO A 37 0.36 -11.61 4.40
CA PRO A 37 -0.25 -11.61 3.08
C PRO A 37 -0.15 -10.22 2.42
N PRO A 38 -0.12 -10.16 1.08
CA PRO A 38 -0.14 -8.88 0.38
C PRO A 38 -1.48 -8.16 0.61
N ILE A 39 -1.46 -6.83 0.54
CA ILE A 39 -2.67 -6.00 0.61
C ILE A 39 -3.61 -6.37 -0.53
N LYS A 40 -4.88 -6.62 -0.19
CA LYS A 40 -5.91 -6.95 -1.17
C LYS A 40 -6.76 -5.72 -1.46
N VAL A 41 -6.85 -5.36 -2.72
CA VAL A 41 -7.84 -4.39 -3.19
C VAL A 41 -9.22 -5.04 -3.19
N LEU A 42 -10.14 -4.45 -2.46
CA LEU A 42 -11.54 -4.90 -2.39
C LEU A 42 -12.39 -4.24 -3.47
N GLN A 43 -12.13 -2.96 -3.75
CA GLN A 43 -12.89 -2.20 -4.73
C GLN A 43 -12.09 -0.98 -5.21
N ILE A 44 -12.21 -0.68 -6.50
CA ILE A 44 -11.81 0.59 -7.09
C ILE A 44 -13.02 1.16 -7.82
N GLN A 45 -13.26 2.46 -7.69
CA GLN A 45 -14.31 3.15 -8.42
C GLN A 45 -13.78 4.43 -9.04
N VAL A 46 -13.98 4.62 -10.34
CA VAL A 46 -13.71 5.89 -11.01
C VAL A 46 -14.91 6.81 -10.83
N LEU A 47 -14.65 8.03 -10.39
CA LEU A 47 -15.65 9.03 -10.05
C LEU A 47 -15.79 10.05 -11.18
N THR A 48 -17.02 10.27 -11.64
CA THR A 48 -17.32 11.16 -12.76
C THR A 48 -18.53 12.06 -12.53
N VAL A 49 -18.59 13.19 -13.25
CA VAL A 49 -19.69 14.16 -13.23
C VAL A 49 -20.08 14.57 -14.66
N PRO A 50 -21.35 14.40 -15.10
CA PRO A 50 -22.45 13.72 -14.41
C PRO A 50 -22.12 12.24 -14.16
N SER A 51 -22.75 11.65 -13.14
CA SER A 51 -22.42 10.31 -12.62
C SER A 51 -22.50 9.22 -13.69
N TYR A 52 -21.32 8.79 -14.16
CA TYR A 52 -21.05 7.56 -14.91
C TYR A 52 -20.04 6.71 -14.12
N ASN A 53 -20.26 6.56 -12.81
CA ASN A 53 -19.29 5.90 -11.95
C ASN A 53 -19.14 4.42 -12.34
N LEU A 54 -17.92 4.02 -12.64
CA LEU A 54 -17.57 2.64 -12.95
C LEU A 54 -16.86 2.05 -11.73
N SER A 55 -17.34 0.91 -11.25
CA SER A 55 -16.72 0.19 -10.14
C SER A 55 -16.23 -1.18 -10.59
N GLU A 56 -15.05 -1.56 -10.13
CA GLU A 56 -14.51 -2.89 -10.31
C GLU A 56 -13.92 -3.44 -9.02
N MET A 57 -13.88 -4.77 -8.93
CA MET A 57 -13.32 -5.53 -7.80
C MET A 57 -11.98 -6.16 -8.18
N SER A 58 -11.11 -5.43 -8.89
CA SER A 58 -9.81 -5.96 -9.29
C SER A 58 -8.73 -4.89 -9.35
N ASN A 59 -7.52 -5.35 -9.05
CA ASN A 59 -6.29 -4.57 -9.01
C ASN A 59 -5.57 -4.48 -10.36
N ASP A 60 -6.25 -4.93 -11.43
CA ASP A 60 -5.82 -4.89 -12.85
C ASP A 60 -6.99 -4.44 -13.76
N SER A 61 -7.94 -3.71 -13.17
CA SER A 61 -9.20 -3.32 -13.80
C SER A 61 -9.02 -2.28 -14.90
N THR A 62 -9.89 -2.36 -15.91
CA THR A 62 -9.96 -1.37 -17.00
C THR A 62 -11.30 -0.63 -16.97
N PHE A 63 -11.26 0.62 -16.56
CA PHE A 63 -12.42 1.51 -16.56
C PHE A 63 -12.63 2.12 -17.96
N ASP A 64 -13.60 1.59 -18.71
CA ASP A 64 -13.89 2.04 -20.08
C ASP A 64 -14.82 3.27 -20.12
N LEU A 65 -14.22 4.44 -20.32
CA LEU A 65 -14.90 5.72 -20.51
C LEU A 65 -15.01 6.12 -21.99
N SER A 66 -14.69 5.24 -22.94
CA SER A 66 -14.71 5.57 -24.38
C SER A 66 -16.09 5.93 -24.92
N GLY A 67 -17.15 5.39 -24.32
CA GLY A 67 -18.54 5.73 -24.65
C GLY A 67 -19.06 7.00 -23.95
N ALA A 68 -18.32 7.56 -22.99
CA ALA A 68 -18.77 8.71 -22.22
C ALA A 68 -18.59 10.03 -23.01
N PRO A 69 -19.51 10.98 -22.87
CA PRO A 69 -19.45 12.24 -23.59
C PRO A 69 -18.27 13.09 -23.13
N ASP A 70 -17.72 13.89 -24.06
CA ASP A 70 -16.61 14.82 -23.83
C ASP A 70 -16.80 15.78 -22.64
N THR A 71 -18.06 16.07 -22.30
CA THR A 71 -18.46 16.96 -21.21
C THR A 71 -18.38 16.29 -19.84
N THR A 72 -18.24 14.97 -19.77
CA THR A 72 -18.07 14.24 -18.50
C THR A 72 -16.73 14.62 -17.88
N GLN A 73 -16.74 14.95 -16.59
CA GLN A 73 -15.56 15.25 -15.80
C GLN A 73 -15.15 14.01 -15.01
N VAL A 74 -13.86 13.68 -15.01
CA VAL A 74 -13.26 12.65 -14.14
C VAL A 74 -12.69 13.38 -12.93
N THR A 75 -13.26 13.16 -11.75
CA THR A 75 -12.87 13.88 -10.52
C THR A 75 -11.82 13.13 -9.71
N GLY A 76 -11.73 11.81 -9.90
CA GLY A 76 -10.79 10.98 -9.18
C GLY A 76 -11.19 9.52 -9.19
N PHE A 77 -10.68 8.79 -8.20
CA PHE A 77 -11.12 7.43 -7.92
C PHE A 77 -11.20 7.20 -6.42
N SER A 78 -12.03 6.26 -6.00
CA SER A 78 -12.00 5.72 -4.65
C SER A 78 -11.38 4.33 -4.65
N ILE A 79 -10.64 4.01 -3.59
CA ILE A 79 -10.04 2.70 -3.38
C ILE A 79 -10.39 2.18 -1.99
N THR A 80 -10.79 0.92 -1.94
CA THR A 80 -11.05 0.18 -0.70
C THR A 80 -10.09 -1.00 -0.66
N VAL A 81 -9.33 -1.12 0.42
CA VAL A 81 -8.39 -2.23 0.69
C VAL A 81 -8.86 -3.01 1.92
N ASP A 82 -8.37 -4.24 2.09
CA ASP A 82 -8.73 -5.10 3.22
C ASP A 82 -8.12 -4.65 4.56
N GLU A 83 -6.90 -4.16 4.53
CA GLU A 83 -6.17 -3.68 5.71
C GLU A 83 -5.66 -2.25 5.54
N SER A 84 -5.39 -1.58 6.67
CA SER A 84 -4.77 -0.26 6.64
C SER A 84 -3.35 -0.32 6.07
N CYS A 85 -3.05 0.62 5.17
CA CYS A 85 -1.77 0.75 4.51
C CYS A 85 -1.64 2.14 3.89
N ASP A 86 -0.48 2.43 3.34
CA ASP A 86 -0.22 3.65 2.58
C ASP A 86 -0.16 3.33 1.08
N LEU A 87 -0.91 4.06 0.27
CA LEU A 87 -0.81 3.98 -1.18
C LEU A 87 0.15 5.06 -1.69
N LYS A 88 1.26 4.64 -2.31
CA LYS A 88 2.16 5.52 -3.03
C LYS A 88 1.95 5.35 -4.53
N LEU A 89 1.43 6.37 -5.20
CA LEU A 89 1.22 6.36 -6.65
C LEU A 89 2.53 6.69 -7.38
N ASN A 90 2.75 6.13 -8.56
CA ASN A 90 3.97 6.37 -9.34
C ASN A 90 3.99 7.76 -10.00
N MET A 91 2.82 8.34 -10.23
CA MET A 91 2.66 9.63 -10.92
C MET A 91 2.77 10.85 -10.01
N THR A 92 2.82 10.66 -8.70
CA THR A 92 2.90 11.73 -7.71
C THR A 92 3.75 11.28 -6.53
N ASP A 93 4.50 12.19 -5.91
CA ASP A 93 5.25 11.88 -4.69
C ASP A 93 4.35 11.78 -3.44
N LYS A 94 3.04 11.98 -3.61
CA LYS A 94 2.06 11.88 -2.53
C LYS A 94 1.86 10.44 -2.07
N THR A 95 1.79 10.28 -0.76
CA THR A 95 1.42 9.03 -0.10
C THR A 95 0.04 9.22 0.51
N ILE A 96 -0.87 8.28 0.23
CA ILE A 96 -2.29 8.37 0.57
C ILE A 96 -2.58 7.32 1.64
N PRO A 97 -2.93 7.71 2.87
CA PRO A 97 -3.26 6.75 3.91
C PRO A 97 -4.61 6.09 3.60
N LEU A 98 -4.64 4.77 3.61
CA LEU A 98 -5.83 3.94 3.43
C LEU A 98 -6.20 3.30 4.77
N SER A 99 -7.44 3.52 5.22
CA SER A 99 -7.88 3.07 6.55
C SER A 99 -8.19 1.57 6.66
N GLY A 100 -8.30 0.85 5.53
CA GLY A 100 -8.79 -0.53 5.50
C GLY A 100 -10.31 -0.62 5.70
N GLY A 101 -10.98 -1.46 4.91
CA GLY A 101 -12.44 -1.68 4.96
C GLY A 101 -13.31 -0.48 4.57
N GLN A 102 -12.72 0.68 4.28
CA GLN A 102 -13.43 1.92 3.92
C GLN A 102 -12.90 2.51 2.61
N PRO A 103 -13.77 3.07 1.76
CA PRO A 103 -13.35 3.75 0.54
C PRO A 103 -12.61 5.04 0.88
N THR A 104 -11.42 5.19 0.33
CA THR A 104 -10.62 6.42 0.41
C THR A 104 -10.61 7.09 -0.96
N TRP A 105 -10.95 8.38 -1.00
CA TRP A 105 -11.00 9.15 -2.24
C TRP A 105 -9.61 9.74 -2.56
N VAL A 106 -9.17 9.50 -3.78
CA VAL A 106 -8.03 10.14 -4.42
C VAL A 106 -8.51 11.10 -5.51
N ASN A 107 -8.25 12.40 -5.34
CA ASN A 107 -8.57 13.40 -6.34
C ASN A 107 -7.62 13.31 -7.52
N LEU A 108 -8.15 13.41 -8.73
CA LEU A 108 -7.32 13.37 -9.94
C LEU A 108 -6.45 14.61 -10.09
N ASP A 109 -6.90 15.74 -9.55
CA ASP A 109 -6.17 17.02 -9.53
C ASP A 109 -4.83 16.93 -8.78
N ASP A 110 -4.71 15.96 -7.87
CA ASP A 110 -3.47 15.68 -7.16
C ASP A 110 -2.48 14.84 -7.96
N LEU A 111 -2.92 14.28 -9.09
CA LEU A 111 -2.22 13.29 -9.87
C LEU A 111 -1.69 13.84 -11.19
N ILE A 112 -2.32 14.88 -11.73
CA ILE A 112 -2.00 15.43 -13.05
C ILE A 112 -1.62 16.91 -12.93
N PRO A 113 -0.34 17.26 -13.18
CA PRO A 113 0.10 18.65 -13.16
C PRO A 113 -0.71 19.51 -14.15
N GLY A 114 -1.29 20.61 -13.66
CA GLY A 114 -2.05 21.57 -14.48
C GLY A 114 -3.57 21.44 -14.44
N THR A 115 -4.13 20.50 -13.68
CA THR A 115 -5.59 20.36 -13.47
C THR A 115 -6.05 20.89 -12.11
N GLN A 116 -5.25 21.75 -11.47
CA GLN A 116 -5.59 22.34 -10.17
C GLN A 116 -6.85 23.22 -10.28
N GLY A 117 -7.99 22.75 -9.76
CA GLY A 117 -9.25 23.49 -9.86
C GLY A 117 -10.44 22.89 -9.10
N GLY A 118 -10.37 21.64 -8.64
CA GLY A 118 -11.37 21.01 -7.76
C GLY A 118 -12.56 20.39 -8.48
N ASP A 119 -12.79 20.72 -9.75
CA ASP A 119 -13.93 20.22 -10.53
C ASP A 119 -13.64 18.92 -11.30
N GLY A 120 -12.38 18.44 -11.25
CA GLY A 120 -11.88 17.33 -12.05
C GLY A 120 -11.46 17.75 -13.46
N ILE A 121 -11.22 16.76 -14.32
CA ILE A 121 -10.79 16.96 -15.70
C ILE A 121 -11.83 16.44 -16.69
N SER A 122 -12.27 17.28 -17.63
CA SER A 122 -13.18 16.84 -18.69
C SER A 122 -12.55 15.75 -19.56
N LEU A 123 -13.35 14.77 -19.99
CA LEU A 123 -12.91 13.69 -20.89
C LEU A 123 -12.36 14.23 -22.21
N ARG A 124 -12.90 15.35 -22.72
CA ARG A 124 -12.29 16.04 -23.86
C ARG A 124 -10.82 16.38 -23.62
N THR A 125 -10.51 16.91 -22.45
CA THR A 125 -9.16 17.31 -22.06
C THR A 125 -8.31 16.07 -21.80
N PHE A 126 -8.88 15.09 -21.11
CA PHE A 126 -8.25 13.80 -20.84
C PHE A 126 -7.80 13.08 -22.12
N ARG A 127 -8.69 12.97 -23.11
CA ARG A 127 -8.41 12.40 -24.45
C ARG A 127 -7.33 13.16 -25.20
N ARG A 128 -7.29 14.49 -25.07
CA ARG A 128 -6.25 15.33 -25.70
C ARG A 128 -4.86 15.09 -25.10
N PHE A 129 -4.76 14.88 -23.79
CA PHE A 129 -3.47 14.67 -23.12
C PHE A 129 -2.99 13.22 -23.20
N TYR A 130 -3.91 12.25 -23.08
CA TYR A 130 -3.56 10.84 -22.89
C TYR A 130 -3.99 9.91 -24.03
N SER A 131 -4.41 10.48 -25.17
CA SER A 131 -4.84 9.77 -26.37
C SER A 131 -5.96 8.75 -26.13
N LYS A 132 -5.64 7.51 -25.80
CA LYS A 132 -6.57 6.36 -25.74
C LYS A 132 -6.71 5.72 -24.36
N SER A 133 -5.72 5.87 -23.49
CA SER A 133 -5.74 5.24 -22.17
C SER A 133 -4.73 5.86 -21.23
N VAL A 134 -5.04 5.85 -19.93
CA VAL A 134 -4.15 6.24 -18.83
C VAL A 134 -3.96 5.06 -17.92
N GLU A 135 -2.72 4.76 -17.57
CA GLU A 135 -2.40 3.75 -16.57
C GLU A 135 -2.11 4.44 -15.22
N ILE A 136 -2.80 4.00 -14.18
CA ILE A 136 -2.61 4.43 -12.80
C ILE A 136 -1.92 3.30 -12.05
N GLN A 137 -0.63 3.49 -11.78
CA GLN A 137 0.19 2.54 -11.07
C GLN A 137 0.62 3.06 -9.70
N GLY A 138 0.82 2.15 -8.75
CA GLY A 138 1.31 2.49 -7.41
C GLY A 138 1.78 1.28 -6.61
N LYS A 139 2.16 1.53 -5.36
CA LYS A 139 2.60 0.51 -4.40
C LYS A 139 1.84 0.68 -3.09
N PHE A 140 1.40 -0.43 -2.52
CA PHE A 140 0.90 -0.46 -1.15
C PHE A 140 2.08 -0.64 -0.20
N LEU A 141 2.18 0.24 0.79
CA LEU A 141 3.24 0.29 1.77
C LEU A 141 2.66 0.04 3.17
N LYS A 142 3.36 -0.73 3.99
CA LYS A 142 3.05 -0.93 5.41
C LYS A 142 4.37 -0.85 6.17
N ASP A 143 4.46 0.05 7.13
CA ASP A 143 5.69 0.31 7.90
C ASP A 143 6.92 0.55 6.99
N GLY A 144 6.72 1.26 5.88
CA GLY A 144 7.77 1.58 4.89
C GLY A 144 8.18 0.44 3.95
N SER A 145 7.62 -0.77 4.12
CA SER A 145 7.88 -1.92 3.26
C SER A 145 6.76 -2.10 2.22
N VAL A 146 7.09 -2.65 1.04
CA VAL A 146 6.12 -2.86 -0.03
C VAL A 146 5.33 -4.15 0.20
N PHE A 147 4.00 -4.04 0.27
CA PHE A 147 3.06 -5.16 0.47
C PHE A 147 2.07 -5.35 -0.69
N GLY A 148 2.37 -4.79 -1.85
CA GLY A 148 1.59 -4.99 -3.06
C GLY A 148 1.79 -3.85 -4.07
N SER A 149 1.19 -4.00 -5.23
CA SER A 149 1.15 -2.98 -6.29
C SER A 149 -0.28 -2.67 -6.66
N LEU A 150 -0.54 -1.44 -7.10
CA LEU A 150 -1.77 -1.04 -7.76
C LEU A 150 -1.51 -0.92 -9.26
N SER A 151 -2.41 -1.44 -10.09
CA SER A 151 -2.37 -1.26 -11.55
C SER A 151 -3.78 -1.11 -12.11
N THR A 152 -4.17 0.06 -12.58
CA THR A 152 -5.48 0.20 -13.23
C THR A 152 -5.38 1.03 -14.48
N THR A 153 -6.19 0.68 -15.48
CA THR A 153 -6.26 1.41 -16.75
C THR A 153 -7.58 2.16 -16.83
N ILE A 154 -7.52 3.44 -17.19
CA ILE A 154 -8.69 4.19 -17.64
C ILE A 154 -8.59 4.27 -19.16
N LYS A 155 -9.55 3.66 -19.87
CA LYS A 155 -9.64 3.72 -21.34
C LYS A 155 -10.55 4.89 -21.72
N LEU A 156 -10.13 5.69 -22.70
CA LEU A 156 -10.71 7.00 -23.04
C LEU A 156 -11.43 7.03 -24.37
#